data_AF-A0A3A5V5D8-F1
#
_entry.id   AF-A0A3A5V5D8-F1
#
_cell.length_a   1.000
_cell.length_b   1.000
_cell.length_c   1.000
_cell.angle_alpha   90.00
_cell.angle_beta   90.00
_cell.angle_gamma   90.00
#
_symmetry.space_group_name_H-M   'P 1'
#
loop_
_entity.id
_entity.type
_entity.pdbx_description
1 polymer ?
#
loop_
_entity_poly.entity_id
_entity_poly.type
_entity_poly.pdbx_seq_one_letter_code
_entity_poly.pdbx_strand_id
1 'polypeptide(L)'
;MIEEKPVDIPCPICSLKGEVNMIAHISEIPYFGEHTQVTVMCHSCGWRQTDFIPAEGKKAGGWTLVLENEEQLKSRIVRSSSCTVSILELDLQVNPGSSSTGYVSNVEGVLNRFTKIIDMVLGDLDKEDSIEDIEKLEAMKYQIENVGTDDNIKLTLEFLDPHGHSMIIDQNATERELTEGELESLPVGPDPAVFSKDD
;
A
#
# COMPACT_ATOMS: atom_id res chain seq x y z
N MET A 1 22.37 -12.61 -13.05
CA MET A 1 21.14 -13.03 -13.76
C MET A 1 20.07 -13.14 -12.70
N ILE A 2 18.92 -12.51 -12.92
CA ILE A 2 17.77 -12.63 -12.01
C ILE A 2 17.24 -14.06 -12.22
N GLU A 3 17.34 -14.90 -11.19
CA GLU A 3 16.90 -16.30 -11.26
C GLU A 3 15.42 -16.38 -10.85
N GLU A 4 14.61 -16.85 -11.79
CA GLU A 4 13.19 -17.07 -11.56
C GLU A 4 12.97 -18.54 -11.14
N LYS A 5 12.20 -18.75 -10.07
CA LYS A 5 11.95 -20.07 -9.51
C LYS A 5 10.46 -20.40 -9.58
N PRO A 6 10.07 -21.60 -10.05
CA PRO A 6 8.67 -22.02 -10.02
C PRO A 6 8.19 -22.19 -8.58
N VAL A 7 6.92 -21.87 -8.34
CA VAL A 7 6.25 -22.00 -7.04
C VAL A 7 5.08 -22.97 -7.20
N ASP A 8 5.01 -23.99 -6.36
CA ASP A 8 3.96 -25.02 -6.44
C ASP A 8 2.67 -24.57 -5.74
N ILE A 9 2.05 -23.52 -6.28
CA ILE A 9 0.73 -23.03 -5.86
C ILE A 9 -0.20 -22.82 -7.06
N PRO A 10 -1.52 -22.98 -6.89
CA PRO A 10 -2.47 -22.51 -7.88
C PRO A 10 -2.45 -20.98 -7.94
N CYS A 11 -2.54 -20.41 -9.14
CA CYS A 11 -2.68 -18.97 -9.31
C CYS A 11 -3.94 -18.46 -8.59
N PRO A 12 -3.88 -17.40 -7.76
CA PRO A 12 -5.04 -16.89 -7.03
C PRO A 12 -6.12 -16.27 -7.93
N ILE A 13 -5.78 -15.96 -9.20
CA ILE A 13 -6.70 -15.35 -10.17
C ILE A 13 -7.29 -16.38 -11.13
N CYS A 14 -6.46 -17.22 -11.76
CA CYS A 14 -6.92 -18.19 -12.76
C CYS A 14 -6.96 -19.64 -12.29
N SER A 15 -6.51 -19.92 -11.06
CA SER A 15 -6.47 -21.26 -10.44
C SER A 15 -5.61 -22.31 -11.15
N LEU A 16 -4.87 -21.95 -12.21
CA LEU A 16 -3.95 -22.84 -12.89
C LEU A 16 -2.71 -23.10 -12.03
N LYS A 17 -2.29 -24.37 -11.97
CA LYS A 17 -1.10 -24.84 -11.24
C LYS A 17 0.11 -24.89 -12.17
N GLY A 18 1.31 -24.73 -11.61
CA GLY A 18 2.57 -24.81 -12.37
C GLY A 18 2.88 -23.59 -13.23
N GLU A 19 2.03 -22.57 -13.18
CA GLU A 19 2.18 -21.31 -13.94
C GLU A 19 2.70 -20.16 -13.08
N VAL A 20 2.89 -20.39 -11.77
CA VAL A 20 3.29 -19.36 -10.81
C VAL A 20 4.79 -19.44 -10.57
N ASN A 21 5.45 -18.30 -10.70
CA ASN A 21 6.89 -18.17 -10.59
C ASN A 21 7.24 -17.01 -9.66
N MET A 22 8.41 -17.09 -9.04
CA MET A 22 8.92 -16.11 -8.08
C MET A 22 10.30 -15.61 -8.48
N ILE A 23 10.50 -14.33 -8.30
CA ILE A 23 11.77 -13.64 -8.42
C ILE A 23 12.08 -12.99 -7.07
N ALA A 24 13.27 -13.25 -6.54
CA ALA A 24 13.79 -12.56 -5.36
C ALA A 24 15.03 -11.75 -5.75
N HIS A 25 15.03 -10.46 -5.42
CA HIS A 25 16.14 -9.56 -5.68
C HIS A 25 16.49 -8.79 -4.41
N ILE A 26 17.70 -8.99 -3.91
CA ILE A 26 18.23 -8.26 -2.75
C ILE A 26 18.88 -6.98 -3.24
N SER A 27 18.45 -5.84 -2.69
CA SER A 27 19.02 -4.53 -3.00
C SER A 27 18.84 -3.57 -1.87
N GLU A 28 19.72 -2.57 -1.80
CA GLU A 28 19.55 -1.44 -0.90
C GLU A 28 18.54 -0.45 -1.49
N ILE A 29 17.49 -0.15 -0.74
CA ILE A 29 16.57 0.94 -1.06
C ILE A 29 17.09 2.17 -0.31
N PRO A 30 17.38 3.29 -1.00
CA PRO A 30 17.87 4.50 -0.35
C PRO A 30 16.99 4.89 0.83
N TYR A 31 17.62 5.19 1.96
CA TYR A 31 17.01 5.55 3.26
C TYR A 31 16.34 4.41 4.04
N PHE A 32 15.96 3.30 3.39
CA PHE A 32 15.36 2.15 4.08
C PHE A 32 16.37 1.04 4.37
N GLY A 33 17.52 1.03 3.68
CA GLY A 33 18.55 0.00 3.85
C GLY A 33 18.25 -1.23 3.00
N GLU A 34 18.83 -2.37 3.38
CA GLU A 34 18.75 -3.62 2.60
C GLU A 34 17.33 -4.22 2.64
N HIS A 35 16.78 -4.48 1.46
CA HIS A 35 15.48 -5.10 1.26
C HIS A 35 15.56 -6.23 0.25
N THR A 36 14.78 -7.28 0.48
CA THR A 36 14.48 -8.31 -0.52
C THR A 36 13.18 -7.94 -1.23
N GLN A 37 13.28 -7.54 -2.49
CA GLN A 37 12.13 -7.42 -3.36
C GLN A 37 11.72 -8.82 -3.82
N VAL A 38 10.55 -9.28 -3.39
CA VAL A 38 9.96 -10.55 -3.83
C VAL A 38 8.85 -10.24 -4.82
N THR A 39 8.92 -10.79 -6.02
CA THR A 39 7.85 -10.69 -7.02
C THR A 39 7.34 -12.08 -7.35
N VAL A 40 6.06 -12.32 -7.15
CA VAL A 40 5.36 -13.54 -7.60
C VAL A 40 4.51 -13.18 -8.81
N MET A 41 4.53 -14.01 -9.85
CA MET A 41 3.73 -13.79 -11.05
C MET A 41 3.21 -15.09 -11.69
N CYS A 42 2.08 -14.99 -12.38
CA CYS A 42 1.51 -16.09 -13.15
C CYS A 42 1.75 -15.87 -14.65
N HIS A 43 2.43 -16.81 -15.31
CA HIS A 43 2.71 -16.75 -16.75
C HIS A 43 1.49 -16.98 -17.63
N SER A 44 0.45 -17.62 -17.11
CA SER A 44 -0.78 -17.86 -17.85
C SER A 44 -1.70 -16.62 -17.90
N CYS A 45 -1.95 -15.96 -16.76
CA CYS A 45 -2.92 -14.86 -16.69
C CYS A 45 -2.32 -13.47 -16.43
N GLY A 46 -1.00 -13.38 -16.22
CA GLY A 46 -0.31 -12.10 -15.97
C GLY A 46 -0.53 -11.52 -14.57
N TRP A 47 -1.13 -12.26 -13.64
CA TRP A 47 -1.20 -11.83 -12.23
C TRP A 47 0.21 -11.59 -11.71
N ARG A 48 0.41 -10.52 -10.94
CA ARG A 48 1.70 -10.15 -10.38
C ARG A 48 1.50 -9.45 -9.04
N GLN A 49 2.29 -9.86 -8.05
CA GLN A 49 2.37 -9.24 -6.74
C GLN A 49 3.84 -9.04 -6.39
N THR A 50 4.19 -7.84 -5.92
CA THR A 50 5.53 -7.53 -5.41
C THR A 50 5.43 -7.17 -3.93
N ASP A 51 6.41 -7.56 -3.14
CA ASP A 51 6.58 -7.08 -1.78
C ASP A 51 8.05 -6.73 -1.49
N PHE A 52 8.28 -5.89 -0.47
CA PHE A 52 9.60 -5.38 -0.09
C PHE A 52 9.89 -5.75 1.36
N ILE A 53 10.65 -6.82 1.57
CA ILE A 53 10.91 -7.38 2.91
C ILE A 53 12.23 -6.79 3.45
N PRO A 54 12.23 -6.07 4.58
CA PRO A 54 13.46 -5.55 5.18
C PRO A 54 14.34 -6.68 5.70
N ALA A 55 15.66 -6.59 5.51
CA ALA A 55 16.62 -7.64 5.91
C ALA A 55 16.65 -7.89 7.43
N GLU A 56 16.42 -6.85 8.23
CA GLU A 56 16.38 -6.93 9.70
C GLU A 56 15.11 -7.62 10.21
N GLY A 57 14.10 -7.82 9.34
CA GLY A 57 12.76 -8.22 9.72
C GLY A 57 12.05 -7.11 10.50
N LYS A 58 10.74 -6.99 10.32
CA LYS A 58 9.91 -6.10 11.14
C LYS A 58 8.67 -6.82 11.62
N LYS A 59 8.15 -6.38 12.76
CA LYS A 59 6.88 -6.86 13.31
C LYS A 59 5.74 -6.06 12.69
N ALA A 60 4.54 -6.65 12.75
CA ALA A 60 3.30 -5.95 12.47
C ALA A 60 3.28 -4.57 13.12
N GLY A 61 3.07 -3.54 12.32
CA GLY A 61 3.28 -2.17 12.74
C GLY A 61 2.38 -1.19 12.00
N GLY A 62 2.12 -0.07 12.67
CA GLY A 62 1.43 1.08 12.12
C GLY A 62 2.38 2.28 12.04
N TRP A 63 2.19 3.09 11.01
CA TRP A 63 2.85 4.39 10.85
C TRP A 63 1.80 5.47 10.67
N THR A 64 1.97 6.59 11.36
CA THR A 64 1.16 7.80 11.12
C THR A 64 2.05 8.98 10.79
N LEU A 65 1.60 9.82 9.86
CA LEU A 65 2.26 11.07 9.50
C LEU A 65 1.20 12.15 9.26
N VAL A 66 1.30 13.25 10.01
CA VAL A 66 0.46 14.43 9.77
C VAL A 66 1.08 15.25 8.66
N LEU A 67 0.27 15.57 7.66
CA LEU A 67 0.60 16.32 6.47
C LEU A 67 0.14 17.76 6.69
N GLU A 68 1.10 18.67 6.92
CA GLU A 68 0.81 20.08 7.17
C GLU A 68 1.52 21.00 6.16
N ASN A 69 2.63 20.55 5.56
CA ASN A 69 3.39 21.32 4.59
C ASN A 69 3.98 20.41 3.48
N GLU A 70 4.56 21.03 2.45
CA GLU A 70 5.15 20.31 1.33
C GLU A 70 6.32 19.37 1.70
N GLU A 71 6.97 19.55 2.85
CA GLU A 71 8.09 18.69 3.27
C GLU A 71 7.59 17.26 3.50
N GLN A 72 6.47 17.09 4.21
CA GLN A 72 5.89 15.77 4.45
C GLN A 72 5.42 15.08 3.16
N LEU A 73 5.03 15.84 2.14
CA LEU A 73 4.66 15.27 0.84
C LEU A 73 5.84 14.60 0.11
N LYS A 74 7.06 15.07 0.39
CA LYS A 74 8.31 14.54 -0.20
C LYS A 74 8.85 13.34 0.58
N SER A 75 8.29 13.06 1.75
CA SER A 75 8.71 11.97 2.62
C SER A 75 8.58 10.62 1.93
N ARG A 76 9.65 9.84 2.04
CA ARG A 76 9.79 8.57 1.33
C ARG A 76 8.99 7.50 2.05
N ILE A 77 8.33 6.66 1.28
CA ILE A 77 7.54 5.55 1.82
C ILE A 77 7.91 4.24 1.12
N VAL A 78 7.78 3.15 1.86
CA VAL A 78 7.64 1.79 1.36
C VAL A 78 6.27 1.32 1.81
N ARG A 79 5.43 0.90 0.86
CA ARG A 79 4.14 0.26 1.15
C ARG A 79 4.21 -1.18 0.69
N SER A 80 3.88 -2.12 1.55
CA SER A 80 3.88 -3.57 1.27
C SER A 80 2.59 -4.01 0.59
N SER A 81 2.53 -5.27 0.13
CA SER A 81 1.28 -5.81 -0.43
C SER A 81 0.16 -6.00 0.62
N SER A 82 0.50 -6.16 1.90
CA SER A 82 -0.42 -6.37 3.04
C SER A 82 -0.87 -5.09 3.74
N CYS A 83 -0.28 -3.94 3.40
CA CYS A 83 -0.55 -2.70 4.09
C CYS A 83 -1.89 -2.09 3.71
N THR A 84 -2.69 -1.78 4.72
CA THR A 84 -3.84 -0.89 4.63
C THR A 84 -3.38 0.55 4.74
N VAL A 85 -3.91 1.43 3.88
CA VAL A 85 -3.55 2.86 3.85
C VAL A 85 -4.80 3.69 4.06
N SER A 86 -4.74 4.67 4.97
CA SER A 86 -5.89 5.51 5.32
C SER A 86 -5.55 7.00 5.35
N ILE A 87 -6.54 7.85 5.03
CA ILE A 87 -6.52 9.29 5.30
C ILE A 87 -7.65 9.58 6.30
N LEU A 88 -7.28 9.84 7.56
CA LEU A 88 -8.20 9.76 8.68
C LEU A 88 -9.31 10.83 8.64
N GLU A 89 -8.97 12.06 8.30
CA GLU A 89 -9.90 13.20 8.28
C GLU A 89 -10.93 13.08 7.15
N LEU A 90 -10.61 12.29 6.11
CA LEU A 90 -11.49 12.06 4.97
C LEU A 90 -12.27 10.74 5.08
N ASP A 91 -12.01 9.93 6.11
CA ASP A 91 -12.52 8.57 6.24
C ASP A 91 -12.27 7.72 4.97
N LEU A 92 -11.13 7.94 4.32
CA LEU A 92 -10.72 7.19 3.13
C LEU A 92 -9.76 6.07 3.53
N GLN A 93 -10.02 4.87 3.04
CA GLN A 93 -9.20 3.69 3.32
C GLN A 93 -9.04 2.82 2.08
N VAL A 94 -7.82 2.35 1.85
CA VAL A 94 -7.47 1.36 0.82
C VAL A 94 -6.95 0.12 1.50
N ASN A 95 -7.76 -0.93 1.45
CA ASN A 95 -7.41 -2.25 1.94
C ASN A 95 -6.64 -3.05 0.86
N PRO A 96 -5.70 -3.93 1.25
CA PRO A 96 -5.05 -4.83 0.30
C PRO A 96 -6.05 -5.82 -0.32
N GLY A 97 -6.15 -5.80 -1.65
CA GLY A 97 -6.90 -6.77 -2.45
C GLY A 97 -6.03 -7.86 -3.08
N SER A 98 -6.65 -8.71 -3.93
CA SER A 98 -6.00 -9.85 -4.61
C SER A 98 -4.84 -9.47 -5.55
N SER A 99 -4.85 -8.24 -6.05
CA SER A 99 -3.79 -7.66 -6.90
C SER A 99 -2.99 -6.58 -6.17
N SER A 100 -3.07 -6.51 -4.84
CA SER A 100 -2.32 -5.56 -4.05
C SER A 100 -0.83 -5.83 -4.18
N THR A 101 -0.08 -4.86 -4.68
CA THR A 101 1.38 -4.91 -4.79
C THR A 101 2.01 -3.82 -3.96
N GLY A 102 3.13 -4.14 -3.34
CA GLY A 102 3.98 -3.16 -2.69
C GLY A 102 4.66 -2.24 -3.71
N TYR A 103 5.06 -1.07 -3.24
CA TYR A 103 5.77 -0.06 -4.03
C TYR A 103 6.60 0.88 -3.13
N VAL A 104 7.64 1.46 -3.72
CA VAL A 104 8.42 2.56 -3.13
C VAL A 104 7.99 3.86 -3.77
N SER A 105 7.70 4.89 -2.97
CA SER A 105 7.22 6.19 -3.45
C SER A 105 7.60 7.32 -2.48
N ASN A 106 7.03 8.50 -2.70
CA ASN A 106 6.79 9.51 -1.68
C ASN A 106 5.30 9.53 -1.25
N VAL A 107 4.99 10.30 -0.21
CA VAL A 107 3.62 10.57 0.28
C VAL A 107 2.73 11.16 -0.82
N GLU A 108 3.22 12.14 -1.59
CA GLU A 108 2.51 12.72 -2.73
C GLU A 108 2.01 11.64 -3.71
N GLY A 109 2.85 10.66 -4.02
CA GLY A 109 2.48 9.53 -4.88
C GLY A 109 1.40 8.63 -4.26
N VAL A 110 1.31 8.53 -2.94
CA VAL A 110 0.22 7.83 -2.25
C VAL A 110 -1.08 8.63 -2.39
N LEU A 111 -1.05 9.93 -2.11
CA LEU A 111 -2.20 10.84 -2.26
C LEU A 111 -2.74 10.84 -3.70
N ASN A 112 -1.86 10.91 -4.68
CA ASN A 112 -2.21 10.83 -6.10
C ASN A 112 -2.94 9.52 -6.48
N ARG A 113 -2.74 8.43 -5.73
CA ARG A 113 -3.49 7.18 -5.94
C ARG A 113 -4.92 7.29 -5.41
N PHE A 114 -5.14 7.97 -4.29
CA PHE A 114 -6.49 8.28 -3.80
C PHE A 114 -7.23 9.18 -4.78
N THR A 115 -6.59 10.27 -5.25
CA THR A 115 -7.20 11.18 -6.24
C THR A 115 -7.64 10.46 -7.51
N LYS A 116 -6.82 9.52 -8.03
CA LYS A 116 -7.18 8.72 -9.21
C LYS A 116 -8.39 7.82 -8.98
N ILE A 117 -8.56 7.27 -7.78
CA ILE A 117 -9.73 6.46 -7.44
C ILE A 117 -10.96 7.35 -7.37
N ILE A 118 -10.86 8.51 -6.72
CA ILE A 118 -11.94 9.51 -6.66
C ILE A 118 -12.35 9.94 -8.08
N ASP A 119 -11.39 10.23 -8.96
CA ASP A 119 -11.65 10.61 -10.35
C ASP A 119 -12.34 9.51 -11.16
N MET A 120 -11.97 8.24 -10.93
CA MET A 120 -12.62 7.10 -11.56
C MET A 120 -14.08 7.01 -11.11
N VAL A 121 -14.33 7.09 -9.79
CA VAL A 121 -15.69 7.04 -9.24
C VAL A 121 -16.52 8.19 -9.78
N LEU A 122 -16.01 9.42 -9.75
CA LEU A 122 -16.69 10.60 -10.31
C LEU A 122 -17.02 10.45 -11.81
N GLY A 123 -16.14 9.80 -12.58
CA GLY A 123 -16.35 9.54 -14.00
C GLY A 123 -17.41 8.48 -14.31
N ASP A 124 -17.66 7.56 -13.36
CA ASP A 124 -18.65 6.50 -13.48
C ASP A 124 -20.04 6.92 -12.96
N LEU A 125 -20.16 8.07 -12.27
CA LEU A 125 -21.43 8.59 -11.78
C LEU A 125 -22.28 9.20 -12.93
N ASP A 126 -23.57 8.89 -12.93
CA ASP A 126 -24.58 9.43 -13.82
C ASP A 126 -25.22 10.70 -13.24
N LYS A 127 -25.89 11.50 -14.09
CA LYS A 127 -26.60 12.73 -13.66
C LYS A 127 -27.77 12.51 -12.69
N GLU A 128 -28.19 11.27 -12.51
CA GLU A 128 -29.24 10.87 -11.57
C GLU A 128 -28.68 10.47 -10.21
N ASP A 129 -27.35 10.34 -10.08
CA ASP A 129 -26.69 10.12 -8.80
C ASP A 129 -26.82 11.36 -7.90
N SER A 130 -26.77 11.11 -6.59
CA SER A 130 -26.96 12.16 -5.59
C SER A 130 -25.92 13.27 -5.78
N ILE A 131 -26.38 14.48 -6.09
CA ILE A 131 -25.53 15.69 -6.14
C ILE A 131 -24.66 15.80 -4.89
N GLU A 132 -25.19 15.39 -3.75
CA GLU A 132 -24.49 15.39 -2.46
C GLU A 132 -23.24 14.50 -2.45
N ASP A 133 -23.26 13.36 -3.14
CA ASP A 133 -22.11 12.44 -3.18
C ASP A 133 -21.00 12.98 -4.09
N ILE A 134 -21.40 13.62 -5.20
CA ILE A 134 -20.47 14.33 -6.10
C ILE A 134 -19.77 15.46 -5.34
N GLU A 135 -20.54 16.31 -4.64
CA GLU A 135 -20.00 17.43 -3.85
C GLU A 135 -19.03 16.94 -2.76
N LYS A 136 -19.33 15.81 -2.10
CA LYS A 136 -18.42 15.21 -1.10
C LYS A 136 -17.12 14.74 -1.72
N LEU A 137 -17.17 14.02 -2.85
CA LEU A 137 -15.98 13.52 -3.54
C LEU A 137 -15.10 14.67 -4.05
N GLU A 138 -15.72 15.72 -4.61
CA GLU A 138 -15.00 16.92 -5.04
C GLU A 138 -14.33 17.64 -3.85
N ALA A 139 -15.01 17.74 -2.70
CA ALA A 139 -14.43 18.33 -1.50
C ALA A 139 -13.25 17.52 -0.95
N MET A 140 -13.37 16.18 -0.90
CA MET A 140 -12.26 15.30 -0.50
C MET A 140 -11.07 15.45 -1.45
N LYS A 141 -11.32 15.44 -2.76
CA LYS A 141 -10.28 15.66 -3.77
C LYS A 141 -9.58 17.00 -3.58
N TYR A 142 -10.34 18.07 -3.37
CA TYR A 142 -9.78 19.40 -3.10
C TYR A 142 -8.85 19.39 -1.89
N GLN A 143 -9.23 18.72 -0.80
CA GLN A 143 -8.37 18.62 0.39
C GLN A 143 -7.09 17.85 0.12
N ILE A 144 -7.14 16.74 -0.64
CA ILE A 144 -5.95 15.96 -1.02
C ILE A 144 -5.02 16.76 -1.94
N GLU A 145 -5.55 17.56 -2.86
CA GLU A 145 -4.74 18.32 -3.83
C GLU A 145 -4.10 19.57 -3.21
N ASN A 146 -4.70 20.14 -2.16
CA ASN A 146 -4.24 21.38 -1.55
C ASN A 146 -3.54 21.19 -0.20
N VAL A 147 -3.53 19.97 0.36
CA VAL A 147 -2.74 19.68 1.58
C VAL A 147 -1.27 20.05 1.37
N GLY A 148 -0.70 20.74 2.36
CA GLY A 148 0.68 21.21 2.32
C GLY A 148 0.93 22.51 1.54
N THR A 149 -0.10 23.06 0.87
CA THR A 149 -0.09 24.40 0.26
C THR A 149 -1.10 25.36 0.91
N ASP A 150 -2.24 24.85 1.36
CA ASP A 150 -3.19 25.57 2.21
C ASP A 150 -2.95 25.22 3.69
N ASP A 151 -2.51 26.21 4.47
CA ASP A 151 -2.21 26.07 5.90
C ASP A 151 -3.43 25.64 6.75
N ASN A 152 -4.65 25.76 6.21
CA ASN A 152 -5.87 25.34 6.90
C ASN A 152 -6.20 23.86 6.69
N ILE A 153 -5.52 23.18 5.76
CA ILE A 153 -5.77 21.78 5.42
C ILE A 153 -4.69 20.92 6.08
N LYS A 154 -5.14 20.02 6.95
CA LYS A 154 -4.30 19.03 7.61
C LYS A 154 -4.90 17.67 7.40
N LEU A 155 -4.08 16.73 6.94
CA LEU A 155 -4.47 15.34 6.72
C LEU A 155 -3.50 14.42 7.44
N THR A 156 -3.96 13.31 7.96
CA THR A 156 -3.16 12.30 8.63
C THR A 156 -3.16 11.05 7.76
N LEU A 157 -1.98 10.72 7.25
CA LEU A 157 -1.74 9.47 6.53
C LEU A 157 -1.43 8.37 7.55
N GLU A 158 -2.17 7.27 7.49
CA GLU A 158 -1.93 6.09 8.32
C GLU A 158 -1.64 4.87 7.44
N PHE A 159 -0.56 4.14 7.77
CA PHE A 159 -0.27 2.81 7.27
C PHE A 159 -0.48 1.81 8.39
N LEU A 160 -1.24 0.75 8.13
CA LEU A 160 -1.40 -0.39 9.04
C LEU A 160 -0.96 -1.65 8.29
N ASP A 161 0.17 -2.23 8.69
CA ASP A 161 0.76 -3.36 8.01
C ASP A 161 0.91 -4.57 8.93
N PRO A 162 0.04 -5.59 8.80
CA PRO A 162 0.11 -6.82 9.59
C PRO A 162 1.40 -7.63 9.39
N HIS A 163 2.11 -7.45 8.27
CA HIS A 163 3.42 -8.09 8.05
C HIS A 163 4.61 -7.19 8.42
N GLY A 164 4.36 -5.90 8.68
CA GLY A 164 5.40 -4.98 9.14
C GLY A 164 6.42 -4.52 8.10
N HIS A 165 6.15 -4.76 6.81
CA HIS A 165 7.07 -4.45 5.71
C HIS A 165 6.97 -2.98 5.24
N SER A 166 5.96 -2.24 5.69
CA SER A 166 5.71 -0.86 5.32
C SER A 166 6.37 0.14 6.27
N MET A 167 6.83 1.25 5.71
CA MET A 167 7.63 2.24 6.43
C MET A 167 7.39 3.65 5.85
N ILE A 168 7.37 4.65 6.73
CA ILE A 168 7.36 6.08 6.37
C ILE A 168 8.64 6.71 6.94
N ILE A 169 9.48 7.28 6.09
CA ILE A 169 10.71 7.96 6.50
C ILE A 169 10.45 9.45 6.57
N ASP A 170 10.09 9.90 7.77
CA ASP A 170 9.93 11.30 8.16
C ASP A 170 10.26 11.44 9.64
N GLN A 171 10.88 12.56 10.03
CA GLN A 171 11.19 12.85 11.43
C GLN A 171 9.95 13.02 12.31
N ASN A 172 8.81 13.37 11.69
CA ASN A 172 7.52 13.55 12.35
C ASN A 172 6.62 12.31 12.24
N ALA A 173 7.07 11.25 11.55
CA ALA A 173 6.32 10.01 11.49
C ALA A 173 6.37 9.28 12.84
N THR A 174 5.24 8.76 13.28
CA THR A 174 5.13 7.97 14.51
C THR A 174 4.93 6.50 14.15
N GLU A 175 5.81 5.63 14.66
CA GLU A 175 5.70 4.17 14.54
C GLU A 175 5.07 3.60 15.82
N ARG A 176 4.17 2.61 15.65
CA ARG A 176 3.59 1.84 16.77
C ARG A 176 3.42 0.38 16.38
N GLU A 177 3.36 -0.52 17.36
CA GLU A 177 2.90 -1.89 17.13
C GLU A 177 1.38 -1.91 16.89
N LEU A 178 0.92 -2.84 16.05
CA LEU A 178 -0.52 -3.10 15.90
C LEU A 178 -1.07 -3.84 17.12
N THR A 179 -2.30 -3.50 17.52
CA THR A 179 -3.02 -4.20 18.58
C THR A 179 -3.54 -5.56 18.12
N GLU A 180 -3.84 -6.46 19.05
CA GLU A 180 -4.43 -7.78 18.72
C GLU A 180 -5.73 -7.65 17.92
N GLY A 181 -6.60 -6.69 18.26
CA GLY A 181 -7.84 -6.45 17.52
C GLY A 181 -7.63 -5.92 16.10
N GLU A 182 -6.60 -5.12 15.88
CA GLU A 182 -6.22 -4.68 14.53
C GLU A 182 -5.68 -5.85 13.70
N LEU A 183 -4.85 -6.72 14.29
CA LEU A 183 -4.32 -7.91 13.61
C LEU A 183 -5.42 -8.88 13.17
N GLU A 184 -6.48 -9.03 13.96
CA GLU A 184 -7.61 -9.90 13.63
C GLU A 184 -8.54 -9.30 12.56
N SER A 185 -8.64 -7.98 12.49
CA SER A 185 -9.61 -7.29 11.62
C SER A 185 -9.02 -6.81 10.30
N LEU A 186 -7.72 -6.53 10.24
CA LEU A 186 -7.09 -6.00 9.05
C LEU A 186 -7.00 -7.07 7.95
N PRO A 187 -7.46 -6.77 6.72
CA PRO A 187 -7.22 -7.65 5.59
C PRO A 187 -5.73 -7.65 5.25
N VAL A 188 -5.17 -8.81 4.95
CA VAL A 188 -3.75 -8.98 4.56
C VAL A 188 -3.55 -9.20 3.06
N GLY A 189 -4.64 -9.30 2.29
CA GLY A 189 -4.60 -9.77 0.92
C GLY A 189 -4.21 -11.26 0.82
N PRO A 190 -3.97 -11.79 -0.38
CA PRO A 190 -3.46 -13.15 -0.53
C PRO A 190 -2.03 -13.21 0.01
N ASP A 191 -1.78 -14.18 0.90
CA ASP A 191 -0.46 -14.42 1.46
C ASP A 191 0.51 -14.82 0.32
N PRO A 192 1.64 -14.12 0.15
CA PRO A 192 2.71 -14.62 -0.69
C PRO A 192 3.13 -15.98 -0.14
N ALA A 193 2.99 -17.06 -0.93
CA ALA A 193 3.25 -18.43 -0.51
C ALA A 193 4.73 -18.74 -0.13
N VAL A 194 5.55 -17.72 0.08
CA VAL A 194 6.93 -17.82 0.54
C VAL A 194 7.00 -18.04 2.05
N PHE A 195 5.89 -17.85 2.77
CA PHE A 195 5.78 -18.12 4.21
C PHE A 195 5.17 -19.49 4.51
N SER A 196 5.58 -20.55 3.78
CA SER A 196 5.45 -21.90 4.34
C SER A 196 6.50 -22.06 5.45
N LYS A 197 6.14 -21.70 6.68
CA LYS A 197 6.69 -22.42 7.83
C LYS A 197 6.16 -23.84 7.73
N ASP A 198 6.95 -24.74 7.16
CA ASP A 198 6.99 -26.18 7.42
C ASP A 198 8.14 -26.79 6.60
N ASP A 199 9.38 -26.53 7.06
CA ASP A 199 10.40 -27.53 7.45
C ASP A 199 11.72 -26.84 7.88
#